data_AF-A0A972FSD5-F1
#
_entry.id   AF-A0A972FSD5-F1
#
_cell.length_a   1.000
_cell.length_b   1.000
_cell.length_c   1.000
_cell.angle_alpha   90.00
_cell.angle_beta   90.00
_cell.angle_gamma   90.00
#
_symmetry.space_group_name_H-M   'P 1'
#
loop_
_entity.id
_entity.type
_entity.pdbx_description
1 polymer ?
#
loop_
_entity_poly.entity_id
_entity_poly.type
_entity_poly.pdbx_seq_one_letter_code
_entity_poly.pdbx_strand_id
1 'polypeptide(L)'
;MNKITIAFFALIASFASAQDGVSDATFGTNGSVLINTPTVSFHNKLRSDGSILYRDLNVIRHLTSNGIADTSFGAGGQITITQPGVHQGLVDIESQNKIMAFTKYDMFEVYYFGRYNADGTPDTTMGTNGLGYLGLNLEDIERGILPSLSHNGDFLFIAGNSDTAYGSKNNILLQKFSFDGVEDPSWNYSLSSYGINQLNYSGESSDDYDNDVDLMANGNVVITSYSNFTGSTTHDHKAGIVIAKATPNNGAFTAVSPYTNYYRDVKAQSSVGPADKIYLLSGSDYDTFPESSSPVNTVTRYMPNAYFDLTFAPSNATKYITLDLGGKKASFHRIAVQPDGKIILAGMTCTNGMANSYPDLILARYLATGELDTTFGNNGYILHDIDHPTTAANNNVLTGLIVSPDFSSIYITGKNLENSIILKYSNNSMLPATTPTFTQVAAICSGETLAALPTTSGNNITGTWSPAINNTATTTYTFTPAAGQNATTATMTITVNQPTSETITQTACSSYTYGGQTYTASGTYTQTSTNAAGCVHTTTLNLTINQPTSETITQTACSSYTYGGQTYTASGTYTQTSTNAAGCVHTTTLNLTINQPTSETITETACSS
;
A
#
# COMPACT_ATOMS: atom_id res chain seq x y z
N MET A 1 16.27 -26.55 38.75
CA MET A 1 17.39 -26.32 37.81
C MET A 1 16.87 -26.51 36.39
N ASN A 2 17.06 -25.48 35.56
CA ASN A 2 17.06 -25.43 34.09
C ASN A 2 15.75 -25.74 33.35
N LYS A 3 15.01 -24.69 32.97
CA LYS A 3 15.14 -23.90 31.71
C LYS A 3 14.50 -24.61 30.51
N ILE A 4 13.17 -24.51 30.42
CA ILE A 4 12.42 -24.47 29.16
C ILE A 4 11.54 -23.22 29.23
N THR A 5 12.16 -22.07 29.00
CA THR A 5 11.47 -20.77 28.87
C THR A 5 12.25 -19.93 27.87
N ILE A 6 12.45 -20.48 26.66
CA ILE A 6 13.03 -19.78 25.51
C ILE A 6 12.33 -20.31 24.26
N ALA A 7 11.09 -19.85 24.02
CA ALA A 7 10.41 -19.91 22.71
C ALA A 7 9.07 -19.14 22.69
N PHE A 8 8.81 -18.21 23.61
CA PHE A 8 7.55 -17.44 23.65
C PHE A 8 7.73 -15.92 23.51
N PHE A 9 8.96 -15.46 23.24
CA PHE A 9 9.28 -14.03 23.03
C PHE A 9 9.79 -13.70 21.62
N ALA A 10 9.85 -14.68 20.70
CA ALA A 10 10.33 -14.46 19.33
C ALA A 10 9.22 -14.50 18.26
N LEU A 11 7.95 -14.48 18.66
CA LEU A 11 6.79 -14.43 17.75
C LEU A 11 5.75 -13.40 18.20
N ILE A 12 6.22 -12.27 18.74
CA ILE A 12 5.40 -11.06 19.00
C ILE A 12 5.96 -9.86 18.20
N ALA A 13 7.00 -10.08 17.38
CA ALA A 13 7.64 -9.04 16.57
C ALA A 13 7.01 -8.82 15.18
N SER A 14 5.80 -9.32 14.90
CA SER A 14 5.18 -9.13 13.57
C SER A 14 3.75 -8.59 13.56
N PHE A 15 3.16 -8.20 14.70
CA PHE A 15 1.82 -7.59 14.70
C PHE A 15 1.67 -6.50 15.77
N ALA A 16 2.62 -5.58 15.84
CA ALA A 16 2.23 -4.23 16.20
C ALA A 16 1.46 -3.67 14.99
N SER A 17 0.34 -2.99 15.24
CA SER A 17 -0.29 -2.12 14.25
C SER A 17 0.79 -1.44 13.42
N ALA A 18 0.65 -1.42 12.09
CA ALA A 18 1.55 -0.70 11.21
C ALA A 18 1.34 0.82 11.39
N GLN A 19 1.49 1.30 12.64
CA GLN A 19 1.47 2.68 13.03
C GLN A 19 2.61 3.37 12.29
N ASP A 20 2.30 4.51 11.70
CA ASP A 20 3.31 5.34 11.07
C ASP A 20 4.13 6.04 12.15
N GLY A 21 5.39 6.33 11.86
CA GLY A 21 6.28 6.96 12.82
C GLY A 21 6.87 6.00 13.85
N VAL A 22 6.90 4.69 13.54
CA VAL A 22 7.63 3.70 14.34
C VAL A 22 9.03 3.54 13.75
N SER A 23 10.05 3.47 14.62
CA SER A 23 11.45 3.24 14.19
C SER A 23 11.56 1.92 13.43
N ASP A 24 12.16 1.93 12.23
CA ASP A 24 12.34 0.72 11.44
C ASP A 24 13.51 -0.11 11.98
N ALA A 25 13.20 -1.14 12.78
CA ALA A 25 14.20 -1.99 13.41
C ALA A 25 15.12 -2.74 12.43
N THR A 26 14.77 -2.81 11.13
CA THR A 26 15.59 -3.45 10.10
C THR A 26 16.65 -2.52 9.50
N PHE A 27 16.59 -1.23 9.80
CA PHE A 27 17.54 -0.23 9.31
C PHE A 27 18.63 0.07 10.34
N GLY A 28 19.88 -0.19 9.99
CA GLY A 28 21.04 0.01 10.85
C GLY A 28 20.90 -0.70 12.20
N THR A 29 21.15 0.02 13.30
CA THR A 29 20.88 -0.45 14.66
C THR A 29 19.56 0.15 15.14
N ASN A 30 18.50 -0.67 15.17
CA ASN A 30 17.17 -0.30 15.67
C ASN A 30 16.55 0.96 15.00
N GLY A 31 16.76 1.14 13.70
CA GLY A 31 16.24 2.28 12.91
C GLY A 31 17.18 3.47 12.83
N SER A 32 18.44 3.30 13.22
CA SER A 32 19.45 4.35 13.21
C SER A 32 20.77 3.88 12.59
N VAL A 33 21.44 4.79 11.87
CA VAL A 33 22.82 4.65 11.42
C VAL A 33 23.63 5.79 12.00
N LEU A 34 24.55 5.46 12.92
CA LEU A 34 25.49 6.42 13.50
C LEU A 34 26.73 6.53 12.61
N ILE A 35 27.13 7.77 12.32
CA ILE A 35 28.30 8.12 11.54
C ILE A 35 29.21 8.94 12.46
N ASN A 36 30.42 8.45 12.71
CA ASN A 36 31.35 9.01 13.71
C ASN A 36 32.07 10.29 13.23
N THR A 37 31.35 11.15 12.51
CA THR A 37 31.79 12.48 12.06
C THR A 37 30.59 13.42 12.05
N PRO A 38 30.74 14.72 12.36
CA PRO A 38 29.63 15.70 12.36
C PRO A 38 29.44 16.35 10.98
N THR A 39 29.98 15.74 9.92
CA THR A 39 30.18 16.35 8.60
C THR A 39 29.17 15.87 7.56
N VAL A 40 28.14 15.15 7.99
CA VAL A 40 27.09 14.70 7.08
C VAL A 40 26.26 15.89 6.60
N SER A 41 26.11 15.99 5.27
CA SER A 41 25.39 17.07 4.62
C SER A 41 23.87 16.97 4.80
N PHE A 42 23.20 18.08 4.52
CA PHE A 42 21.75 18.25 4.56
C PHE A 42 21.03 17.75 3.28
N HIS A 43 21.79 17.48 2.22
CA HIS A 43 21.26 17.01 0.92
C HIS A 43 21.55 15.53 0.66
N ASN A 44 21.16 14.67 1.60
CA ASN A 44 21.19 13.23 1.37
C ASN A 44 20.05 12.84 0.41
N LYS A 45 20.24 11.77 -0.36
CA LYS A 45 19.28 11.38 -1.41
C LYS A 45 18.96 9.90 -1.31
N LEU A 46 17.68 9.59 -1.44
CA LEU A 46 17.20 8.22 -1.48
C LEU A 46 17.09 7.74 -2.94
N ARG A 47 17.68 6.58 -3.21
CA ARG A 47 17.59 5.90 -4.50
C ARG A 47 16.28 5.11 -4.59
N SER A 48 15.88 4.78 -5.82
CA SER A 48 14.63 4.03 -6.07
C SER A 48 14.60 2.64 -5.45
N ASP A 49 15.78 2.06 -5.15
CA ASP A 49 15.94 0.78 -4.46
C ASP A 49 15.90 0.93 -2.91
N GLY A 50 15.64 2.13 -2.40
CA GLY A 50 15.60 2.44 -0.97
C GLY A 50 16.97 2.64 -0.33
N SER A 51 18.07 2.55 -1.08
CA SER A 51 19.42 2.83 -0.59
C SER A 51 19.69 4.35 -0.53
N ILE A 52 20.59 4.79 0.35
CA ILE A 52 20.83 6.20 0.65
C ILE A 52 22.21 6.61 0.18
N LEU A 53 22.29 7.69 -0.57
CA LEU A 53 23.52 8.43 -0.80
C LEU A 53 23.60 9.56 0.21
N TYR A 54 24.70 9.62 0.95
CA TYR A 54 24.96 10.70 1.89
C TYR A 54 26.34 11.28 1.66
N ARG A 55 26.44 12.59 1.89
CA ARG A 55 27.70 13.33 1.75
C ARG A 55 28.36 13.48 3.10
N ASP A 56 29.65 13.23 3.13
CA ASP A 56 30.55 13.42 4.26
C ASP A 56 31.74 14.24 3.76
N LEU A 57 31.68 15.57 3.93
CA LEU A 57 32.58 16.53 3.29
C LEU A 57 32.66 16.36 1.75
N ASN A 58 33.85 16.06 1.24
CA ASN A 58 34.14 15.83 -0.18
C ASN A 58 33.90 14.38 -0.62
N VAL A 59 33.32 13.55 0.25
CA VAL A 59 33.08 12.13 -0.01
C VAL A 59 31.58 11.87 -0.15
N ILE A 60 31.20 11.10 -1.17
CA ILE A 60 29.86 10.51 -1.28
C ILE A 60 29.98 9.07 -0.81
N ARG A 61 29.11 8.70 0.12
CA ARG A 61 29.00 7.34 0.66
C ARG A 61 27.63 6.78 0.34
N HIS A 62 27.54 5.46 0.34
CA HIS A 62 26.32 4.74 0.01
C HIS A 62 25.97 3.77 1.14
N LEU A 63 24.72 3.85 1.60
CA LEU A 63 24.12 2.88 2.50
C LEU A 63 23.09 2.08 1.73
N THR A 64 23.12 0.76 1.87
CA THR A 64 22.01 -0.11 1.44
C THR A 64 20.68 0.30 2.06
N SER A 65 19.56 -0.24 1.56
CA SER A 65 18.21 0.01 2.09
C SER A 65 18.03 -0.36 3.57
N ASN A 66 18.93 -1.18 4.10
CA ASN A 66 18.95 -1.61 5.50
C ASN A 66 20.01 -0.84 6.32
N GLY A 67 20.56 0.26 5.80
CA GLY A 67 21.48 1.12 6.55
C GLY A 67 22.90 0.56 6.71
N ILE A 68 23.26 -0.47 5.95
CA ILE A 68 24.62 -1.04 5.93
C ILE A 68 25.45 -0.30 4.88
N ALA A 69 26.68 0.10 5.22
CA ALA A 69 27.62 0.70 4.26
C ALA A 69 27.92 -0.24 3.09
N ASP A 70 27.72 0.24 1.87
CA ASP A 70 28.03 -0.49 0.65
C ASP A 70 29.50 -0.29 0.29
N THR A 71 30.31 -1.35 0.41
CA THR A 71 31.74 -1.31 0.08
C THR A 71 32.03 -1.50 -1.41
N SER A 72 31.04 -1.92 -2.20
CA SER A 72 31.15 -2.08 -3.65
C SER A 72 30.93 -0.77 -4.41
N PHE A 73 30.37 0.25 -3.73
CA PHE A 73 30.13 1.56 -4.28
C PHE A 73 31.44 2.35 -4.49
N GLY A 74 31.68 2.85 -5.70
CA GLY A 74 32.86 3.62 -6.06
C GLY A 74 34.16 2.88 -5.70
N ALA A 75 35.17 3.64 -5.30
CA ALA A 75 36.44 3.09 -4.84
C ALA A 75 36.39 2.84 -3.32
N GLY A 76 36.14 1.58 -2.92
CA GLY A 76 36.17 1.18 -1.50
C GLY A 76 34.98 1.67 -0.68
N GLY A 77 33.81 1.78 -1.30
CA GLY A 77 32.56 2.22 -0.66
C GLY A 77 32.31 3.73 -0.71
N GLN A 78 33.07 4.46 -1.54
CA GLN A 78 32.96 5.90 -1.64
C GLN A 78 33.37 6.47 -2.99
N ILE A 79 32.85 7.66 -3.27
CA ILE A 79 33.34 8.56 -4.31
C ILE A 79 34.04 9.72 -3.62
N THR A 80 35.29 9.99 -3.97
CA THR A 80 36.02 11.16 -3.48
C THR A 80 36.03 12.25 -4.55
N ILE A 81 35.48 13.42 -4.21
CA ILE A 81 35.51 14.59 -5.08
C ILE A 81 36.82 15.31 -4.81
N THR A 82 37.69 15.36 -5.82
CA THR A 82 39.07 15.87 -5.73
C THR A 82 39.24 17.32 -6.19
N GLN A 83 38.14 18.04 -6.37
CA GLN A 83 38.11 19.44 -6.82
C GLN A 83 38.71 20.40 -5.75
N PRO A 84 39.36 21.52 -6.12
CA PRO A 84 39.93 22.48 -5.16
C PRO A 84 38.87 23.14 -4.24
N GLY A 85 39.26 23.43 -2.98
CA GLY A 85 38.58 24.30 -1.98
C GLY A 85 37.17 23.91 -1.54
N VAL A 86 37.02 22.72 -0.95
CA VAL A 86 35.73 22.14 -0.57
C VAL A 86 35.24 22.64 0.79
N HIS A 87 34.16 23.43 0.80
CA HIS A 87 33.46 23.79 2.03
C HIS A 87 31.97 23.36 2.03
N GLN A 88 31.32 23.28 0.86
CA GLN A 88 29.92 22.86 0.73
C GLN A 88 29.68 22.05 -0.55
N GLY A 89 28.88 20.98 -0.47
CA GLY A 89 28.58 20.16 -1.63
C GLY A 89 27.29 19.34 -1.52
N LEU A 90 26.73 19.06 -2.68
CA LEU A 90 25.40 18.47 -2.85
C LEU A 90 25.50 17.14 -3.57
N VAL A 91 24.51 16.28 -3.35
CA VAL A 91 24.26 15.11 -4.17
C VAL A 91 22.84 15.16 -4.68
N ASP A 92 22.68 14.75 -5.93
CA ASP A 92 21.38 14.49 -6.53
C ASP A 92 21.41 13.18 -7.33
N ILE A 93 20.23 12.62 -7.60
CA ILE A 93 20.08 11.38 -8.36
C ILE A 93 19.28 11.68 -9.62
N GLU A 94 19.89 11.52 -10.79
CA GLU A 94 19.25 11.76 -12.08
C GLU A 94 18.44 10.53 -12.58
N SER A 95 17.73 10.69 -13.69
CA SER A 95 17.21 9.58 -14.50
C SER A 95 18.26 8.49 -14.76
N GLN A 96 17.80 7.25 -14.90
CA GLN A 96 18.67 6.07 -15.06
C GLN A 96 19.66 5.84 -13.89
N ASN A 97 19.42 6.45 -12.73
CA ASN A 97 20.13 6.20 -11.48
C ASN A 97 21.60 6.70 -11.47
N LYS A 98 21.90 7.67 -12.34
CA LYS A 98 23.16 8.42 -12.34
C LYS A 98 23.25 9.33 -11.12
N ILE A 99 24.46 9.56 -10.64
CA ILE A 99 24.72 10.32 -9.42
C ILE A 99 25.42 11.60 -9.82
N MET A 100 24.80 12.73 -9.48
CA MET A 100 25.38 14.05 -9.67
C MET A 100 25.89 14.57 -8.34
N ALA A 101 27.10 15.10 -8.35
CA ALA A 101 27.72 15.67 -7.17
C ALA A 101 28.27 17.04 -7.47
N PHE A 102 27.95 18.02 -6.62
CA PHE A 102 28.38 19.40 -6.77
C PHE A 102 29.29 19.80 -5.63
N THR A 103 30.27 20.67 -5.93
CA THR A 103 31.15 21.32 -4.96
C THR A 103 31.38 22.76 -5.36
N LYS A 104 31.29 23.67 -4.39
CA LYS A 104 31.66 25.08 -4.57
C LYS A 104 33.16 25.26 -4.29
N TYR A 105 33.82 26.14 -5.05
CA TYR A 105 35.15 26.65 -4.73
C TYR A 105 35.06 28.06 -4.13
N ASP A 106 35.55 28.27 -2.92
CA ASP A 106 35.26 29.49 -2.15
C ASP A 106 35.84 30.80 -2.71
N MET A 107 36.83 30.74 -3.60
CA MET A 107 37.52 31.93 -4.10
C MET A 107 37.02 32.44 -5.45
N PHE A 108 36.21 31.65 -6.16
CA PHE A 108 35.70 31.99 -7.49
C PHE A 108 34.30 31.39 -7.63
N GLU A 109 33.35 32.11 -8.22
CA GLU A 109 31.94 31.70 -8.41
C GLU A 109 31.77 30.56 -9.45
N VAL A 110 32.59 29.53 -9.32
CA VAL A 110 32.67 28.35 -10.18
C VAL A 110 32.23 27.14 -9.37
N TYR A 111 31.20 26.47 -9.87
CA TYR A 111 30.71 25.21 -9.35
C TYR A 111 31.36 24.08 -10.12
N TYR A 112 31.98 23.17 -9.38
CA TYR A 112 32.46 21.95 -9.98
C TYR A 112 31.45 20.85 -9.78
N PHE A 113 31.28 20.00 -10.79
CA PHE A 113 30.41 18.85 -10.69
C PHE A 113 31.08 17.59 -11.21
N GLY A 114 30.63 16.47 -10.66
CA GLY A 114 30.95 15.14 -11.12
C GLY A 114 29.68 14.31 -11.35
N ARG A 115 29.60 13.63 -12.49
CA ARG A 115 28.59 12.62 -12.80
C ARG A 115 29.20 11.23 -12.68
N TYR A 116 28.50 10.37 -11.98
CA TYR A 116 28.90 9.01 -11.71
C TYR A 116 27.77 8.05 -12.09
N ASN A 117 28.13 6.83 -12.45
CA ASN A 117 27.20 5.74 -12.64
C ASN A 117 26.56 5.34 -11.31
N ALA A 118 25.52 4.50 -11.39
CA ALA A 118 24.81 3.97 -10.24
C ALA A 118 25.73 3.27 -9.21
N ASP A 119 26.80 2.65 -9.69
CA ASP A 119 27.81 1.97 -8.87
C ASP A 119 28.89 2.92 -8.34
N GLY A 120 28.82 4.21 -8.64
CA GLY A 120 29.79 5.23 -8.23
C GLY A 120 31.05 5.32 -9.08
N THR A 121 31.15 4.58 -10.18
CA THR A 121 32.23 4.79 -11.17
C THR A 121 32.01 6.08 -11.97
N PRO A 122 33.05 6.81 -12.40
CA PRO A 122 32.88 8.04 -13.20
C PRO A 122 32.12 7.80 -14.50
N ASP A 123 31.18 8.69 -14.83
CA ASP A 123 30.45 8.61 -16.09
C ASP A 123 31.26 9.23 -17.24
N THR A 124 31.98 8.39 -17.97
CA THR A 124 32.85 8.82 -19.08
C THR A 124 32.13 9.50 -20.25
N THR A 125 30.78 9.49 -20.27
CA THR A 125 29.99 10.16 -21.32
C THR A 125 29.81 11.66 -21.09
N MET A 126 30.15 12.16 -19.90
CA MET A 126 30.02 13.59 -19.56
C MET A 126 31.38 14.28 -19.49
N GLY A 127 31.49 15.49 -20.05
CA GLY A 127 32.65 16.38 -19.87
C GLY A 127 34.01 15.70 -20.10
N THR A 128 34.94 15.87 -19.17
CA THR A 128 36.24 15.16 -19.17
C THR A 128 36.19 14.00 -18.18
N ASN A 129 35.70 12.83 -18.62
CA ASN A 129 35.56 11.61 -17.80
C ASN A 129 34.63 11.75 -16.59
N GLY A 130 33.44 12.31 -16.79
CA GLY A 130 32.44 12.49 -15.73
C GLY A 130 32.60 13.79 -14.96
N LEU A 131 33.61 14.60 -15.26
CA LEU A 131 33.85 15.88 -14.59
C LEU A 131 33.54 17.06 -15.50
N GLY A 132 32.97 18.10 -14.92
CA GLY A 132 32.82 19.39 -15.56
C GLY A 132 32.80 20.52 -14.53
N TYR A 133 32.72 21.74 -15.06
CA TYR A 133 32.56 22.93 -14.26
C TYR A 133 31.45 23.78 -14.85
N LEU A 134 30.78 24.50 -13.97
CA LEU A 134 29.76 25.48 -14.25
C LEU A 134 30.28 26.81 -13.73
N GLY A 135 30.67 27.69 -14.65
CA GLY A 135 30.96 29.08 -14.34
C GLY A 135 29.65 29.84 -14.27
N LEU A 136 29.27 30.31 -13.09
CA LEU A 136 28.19 31.28 -12.99
C LEU A 136 28.83 32.64 -13.27
N ASN A 137 28.55 33.25 -14.44
CA ASN A 137 29.02 34.61 -14.76
C ASN A 137 28.21 35.62 -13.94
N LEU A 138 28.47 35.71 -12.64
CA LEU A 138 27.79 36.65 -11.75
C LEU A 138 28.81 37.73 -11.37
N GLU A 139 28.37 38.99 -11.39
CA GLU A 139 29.19 40.09 -10.91
C GLU A 139 28.89 40.27 -9.41
N ASP A 140 29.93 40.18 -8.58
CA ASP A 140 29.96 40.54 -7.15
C ASP A 140 29.06 39.71 -6.19
N ILE A 141 29.38 38.44 -5.93
CA ILE A 141 28.79 37.69 -4.80
C ILE A 141 29.81 37.46 -3.68
N GLU A 142 29.59 38.08 -2.52
CA GLU A 142 30.46 37.93 -1.35
C GLU A 142 30.20 36.63 -0.56
N ARG A 143 28.98 36.08 -0.57
CA ARG A 143 28.62 34.88 0.22
C ARG A 143 27.60 33.97 -0.49
N GLY A 144 28.01 32.72 -0.70
CA GLY A 144 27.15 31.52 -0.71
C GLY A 144 25.91 31.44 -1.63
N ILE A 145 26.07 31.12 -2.91
CA ILE A 145 25.00 30.36 -3.60
C ILE A 145 24.97 28.96 -2.96
N LEU A 146 23.87 28.64 -2.28
CA LEU A 146 23.50 27.29 -1.91
C LEU A 146 22.62 26.75 -3.02
N PRO A 147 23.15 25.93 -3.94
CA PRO A 147 22.30 25.33 -4.96
C PRO A 147 21.27 24.46 -4.23
N SER A 148 19.98 24.73 -4.41
CA SER A 148 19.01 23.64 -4.31
C SER A 148 18.86 23.04 -5.70
N LEU A 149 18.73 21.71 -5.73
CA LEU A 149 18.69 20.92 -6.95
C LEU A 149 17.34 20.23 -7.02
N SER A 150 16.69 20.47 -8.15
CA SER A 150 15.52 19.72 -8.56
C SER A 150 15.68 19.33 -10.02
N HIS A 151 15.04 18.24 -10.43
CA HIS A 151 15.08 17.80 -11.81
C HIS A 151 13.80 17.08 -12.23
N ASN A 152 13.49 17.19 -13.52
CA ASN A 152 12.35 16.50 -14.14
C ASN A 152 12.79 15.30 -14.99
N GLY A 153 14.00 14.78 -14.74
CA GLY A 153 14.58 13.62 -15.44
C GLY A 153 15.55 13.98 -16.57
N ASP A 154 15.39 15.16 -17.20
CA ASP A 154 16.23 15.63 -18.32
C ASP A 154 17.00 16.95 -18.06
N PHE A 155 16.57 17.73 -17.06
CA PHE A 155 17.20 19.01 -16.72
C PHE A 155 17.42 19.18 -15.23
N LEU A 156 18.52 19.85 -14.91
CA LEU A 156 18.86 20.29 -13.58
C LEU A 156 18.51 21.77 -13.40
N PHE A 157 17.86 22.10 -12.30
CA PHE A 157 17.63 23.47 -11.88
C PHE A 157 18.56 23.82 -10.73
N ILE A 158 19.26 24.95 -10.87
CA ILE A 158 20.11 25.52 -9.82
C ILE A 158 19.54 26.89 -9.47
N ALA A 159 19.20 27.08 -8.21
CA ALA A 159 18.89 28.40 -7.69
C ALA A 159 19.78 28.78 -6.50
N GLY A 160 19.99 30.08 -6.33
CA GLY A 160 20.72 30.63 -5.19
C GLY A 160 20.45 32.11 -5.02
N ASN A 161 20.81 32.63 -3.84
CA ASN A 161 20.78 34.05 -3.53
C ASN A 161 22.19 34.63 -3.62
N SER A 162 22.31 35.83 -4.16
CA SER A 162 23.55 36.62 -4.14
C SER A 162 23.51 37.69 -3.06
N ASP A 163 24.61 37.91 -2.34
CA ASP A 163 24.86 39.13 -1.56
C ASP A 163 25.96 39.97 -2.23
N THR A 164 25.65 41.20 -2.63
CA THR A 164 26.60 42.10 -3.30
C THR A 164 27.26 43.02 -2.28
N ALA A 165 28.60 43.04 -2.26
CA ALA A 165 29.50 43.69 -1.28
C ALA A 165 29.24 45.17 -0.92
N TYR A 166 28.37 45.88 -1.64
CA TYR A 166 28.14 47.32 -1.44
C TYR A 166 26.67 47.75 -1.57
N GLY A 167 25.72 46.87 -1.20
CA GLY A 167 24.33 47.28 -0.95
C GLY A 167 23.26 46.29 -1.41
N SER A 168 22.78 45.47 -0.46
CA SER A 168 21.35 45.17 -0.24
C SER A 168 20.52 44.60 -1.40
N LYS A 169 21.09 43.77 -2.29
CA LYS A 169 20.32 43.07 -3.33
C LYS A 169 20.40 41.56 -3.16
N ASN A 170 19.34 40.96 -2.59
CA ASN A 170 19.09 39.53 -2.76
C ASN A 170 18.59 39.29 -4.19
N ASN A 171 19.46 38.84 -5.09
CA ASN A 171 19.02 38.35 -6.40
C ASN A 171 18.79 36.85 -6.31
N ILE A 172 17.60 36.39 -6.72
CA ILE A 172 17.38 34.97 -6.99
C ILE A 172 17.90 34.70 -8.39
N LEU A 173 18.91 33.85 -8.48
CA LEU A 173 19.34 33.26 -9.73
C LEU A 173 18.55 31.97 -9.94
N LEU A 174 18.01 31.77 -11.13
CA LEU A 174 17.56 30.45 -11.57
C LEU A 174 18.21 30.17 -12.92
N GLN A 175 18.90 29.04 -13.00
CA GLN A 175 19.44 28.54 -14.25
C GLN A 175 19.04 27.08 -14.44
N LYS A 176 18.80 26.74 -15.69
CA LYS A 176 18.43 25.39 -16.12
C LYS A 176 19.56 24.85 -16.98
N PHE A 177 20.02 23.65 -16.66
CA PHE A 177 21.08 22.97 -17.38
C PHE A 177 20.56 21.66 -17.91
N SER A 178 20.96 21.29 -19.13
CA SER A 178 20.96 19.88 -19.50
C SER A 178 21.90 19.12 -18.56
N PHE A 179 21.66 17.83 -18.39
CA PHE A 179 22.51 17.00 -17.56
C PHE A 179 23.92 16.77 -18.08
N ASP A 180 24.24 17.20 -19.30
CA ASP A 180 25.60 17.25 -19.83
C ASP A 180 26.32 18.57 -19.47
N GLY A 181 25.70 19.40 -18.61
CA GLY A 181 26.24 20.67 -18.16
C GLY A 181 26.07 21.80 -19.17
N VAL A 182 25.23 21.61 -20.20
CA VAL A 182 24.94 22.65 -21.19
C VAL A 182 23.81 23.53 -20.64
N GLU A 183 24.10 24.81 -20.44
CA GLU A 183 23.08 25.79 -20.03
C GLU A 183 21.98 25.88 -21.08
N ASP A 184 20.72 25.90 -20.65
CA ASP A 184 19.58 26.30 -21.47
C ASP A 184 19.47 27.83 -21.41
N PRO A 185 19.94 28.57 -22.44
CA PRO A 185 19.98 30.03 -22.39
C PRO A 185 18.57 30.65 -22.38
N SER A 186 17.52 29.87 -22.67
CA SER A 186 16.14 30.32 -22.55
C SER A 186 15.65 30.41 -21.09
N TRP A 187 16.48 29.99 -20.13
CA TRP A 187 16.23 29.98 -18.70
C TRP A 187 17.27 30.76 -17.87
N ASN A 188 18.07 31.62 -18.49
CA ASN A 188 19.02 32.45 -17.77
C ASN A 188 18.30 33.66 -17.13
N TYR A 189 17.85 33.48 -15.88
CA TYR A 189 17.09 34.47 -15.15
C TYR A 189 17.86 35.00 -13.95
N SER A 190 18.22 36.29 -14.00
CA SER A 190 18.68 37.07 -12.85
C SER A 190 17.57 38.04 -12.45
N LEU A 191 16.96 37.81 -11.28
CA LEU A 191 15.88 38.68 -10.78
C LEU A 191 16.47 39.86 -10.00
N SER A 192 16.86 40.92 -10.71
CA SER A 192 17.32 42.17 -10.08
C SER A 192 16.20 43.14 -9.69
N SER A 193 14.94 42.87 -10.08
CA SER A 193 13.92 43.93 -10.23
C SER A 193 12.50 43.64 -9.68
N TYR A 194 12.20 42.44 -9.18
CA TYR A 194 10.84 42.13 -8.69
C TYR A 194 10.68 42.53 -7.21
N GLY A 195 10.47 43.82 -6.95
CA GLY A 195 9.54 44.40 -5.97
C GLY A 195 9.32 43.79 -4.57
N ILE A 196 10.12 42.85 -4.07
CA ILE A 196 10.17 42.54 -2.64
C ILE A 196 11.02 43.66 -2.04
N ASN A 197 10.35 44.72 -1.56
CA ASN A 197 10.94 46.02 -1.24
C ASN A 197 12.40 45.95 -0.75
N GLN A 198 13.32 46.22 -1.67
CA GLN A 198 14.71 46.51 -1.38
C GLN A 198 14.73 47.83 -0.61
N LEU A 199 15.16 47.83 0.65
CA LEU A 199 15.73 49.04 1.24
C LEU A 199 17.13 48.76 1.74
N ASN A 200 18.00 49.73 1.38
CA ASN A 200 19.41 49.73 1.68
C ASN A 200 19.65 49.61 3.19
N TYR A 201 20.40 48.60 3.63
CA TYR A 201 20.90 48.52 5.00
C TYR A 201 22.39 48.19 5.00
N SER A 202 23.09 48.80 5.95
CA SER A 202 24.51 48.63 6.26
C SER A 202 24.66 47.83 7.55
N GLY A 203 24.36 46.54 7.51
CA GLY A 203 24.49 45.58 8.62
C GLY A 203 24.73 44.18 8.07
N GLU A 204 25.42 43.34 8.84
CA GLU A 204 25.83 41.99 8.43
C GLU A 204 24.60 41.16 7.99
N SER A 205 24.67 40.57 6.79
CA SER A 205 23.69 39.61 6.29
C SER A 205 23.56 38.46 7.30
N SER A 206 22.36 38.04 7.65
CA SER A 206 22.20 36.76 8.35
C SER A 206 22.76 35.66 7.46
N ASP A 207 23.49 34.73 8.07
CA ASP A 207 24.00 33.52 7.43
C ASP A 207 22.83 32.53 7.13
N ASP A 208 21.70 32.98 6.56
CA ASP A 208 20.47 32.18 6.43
C ASP A 208 20.56 31.21 5.22
N TYR A 209 20.87 29.95 5.56
CA TYR A 209 21.29 28.86 4.66
C TYR A 209 20.16 27.98 4.05
N ASP A 210 18.89 28.36 4.15
CA ASP A 210 17.78 27.46 3.78
C ASP A 210 16.96 28.04 2.61
N ASN A 211 17.49 28.00 1.38
CA ASN A 211 16.65 28.14 0.18
C ASN A 211 16.28 26.75 -0.33
N ASP A 212 15.07 26.63 -0.89
CA ASP A 212 14.63 25.39 -1.53
C ASP A 212 14.13 25.63 -2.96
N VAL A 213 14.27 24.60 -3.78
CA VAL A 213 13.85 24.56 -5.18
C VAL A 213 13.04 23.30 -5.39
N ASP A 214 11.74 23.48 -5.63
CA ASP A 214 10.82 22.39 -5.92
C ASP A 214 10.32 22.44 -7.36
N LEU A 215 9.88 21.29 -7.86
CA LEU A 215 9.25 21.17 -9.17
C LEU A 215 7.77 20.83 -9.05
N MET A 216 6.98 21.51 -9.86
CA MET A 216 5.57 21.21 -10.09
C MET A 216 5.42 20.20 -11.24
N ALA A 217 4.35 19.41 -11.22
CA ALA A 217 4.06 18.42 -12.26
C ALA A 217 3.88 19.07 -13.66
N ASN A 218 3.44 20.34 -13.69
CA ASN A 218 3.36 21.13 -14.92
C ASN A 218 4.72 21.68 -15.43
N GLY A 219 5.83 21.38 -14.75
CA GLY A 219 7.18 21.81 -15.10
C GLY A 219 7.58 23.20 -14.60
N ASN A 220 6.71 23.90 -13.86
CA ASN A 220 7.10 25.14 -13.19
C ASN A 220 8.04 24.84 -12.01
N VAL A 221 8.89 25.81 -11.70
CA VAL A 221 9.86 25.74 -10.60
C VAL A 221 9.39 26.67 -9.49
N VAL A 222 9.39 26.18 -8.25
CA VAL A 222 9.10 26.97 -7.06
C VAL A 222 10.43 27.23 -6.36
N ILE A 223 10.71 28.49 -6.06
CA ILE A 223 11.90 28.92 -5.34
C ILE A 223 11.46 29.60 -4.05
N THR A 224 11.99 29.13 -2.93
CA THR A 224 11.81 29.79 -1.65
C THR A 224 12.86 30.89 -1.48
N SER A 225 12.45 32.06 -0.98
CA SER A 225 13.31 33.24 -0.84
C SER A 225 12.94 34.06 0.40
N TYR A 226 13.79 35.02 0.75
CA TYR A 226 13.59 35.94 1.87
C TYR A 226 13.86 37.41 1.49
N SER A 227 13.14 38.32 2.15
CA SER A 227 13.32 39.77 1.99
C SER A 227 13.47 40.50 3.31
N ASN A 228 14.33 41.51 3.32
CA ASN A 228 14.54 42.39 4.48
C ASN A 228 13.38 43.37 4.64
N PHE A 229 12.97 43.62 5.89
CA PHE A 229 12.03 44.69 6.19
C PHE A 229 12.72 46.03 6.38
N THR A 230 11.98 47.10 6.08
CA THR A 230 12.54 48.41 5.91
C THR A 230 12.17 49.33 7.07
N GLY A 231 13.18 49.86 7.77
CA GLY A 231 12.99 50.81 8.86
C GLY A 231 13.07 50.23 10.28
N SER A 232 13.49 48.98 10.44
CA SER A 232 13.85 48.42 11.73
C SER A 232 15.37 48.31 11.89
N THR A 233 15.90 48.61 13.08
CA THR A 233 17.30 48.33 13.45
C THR A 233 17.49 46.87 13.92
N THR A 234 16.47 46.02 13.77
CA THR A 234 16.47 44.60 14.14
C THR A 234 16.39 43.72 12.87
N HIS A 235 17.10 42.58 12.89
CA HIS A 235 17.22 41.57 11.82
C HIS A 235 15.88 40.88 11.43
N ASP A 236 14.86 41.64 11.07
CA ASP A 236 13.52 41.12 10.77
C ASP A 236 13.36 40.80 9.27
N HIS A 237 13.24 39.52 8.91
CA HIS A 237 13.04 39.08 7.51
C HIS A 237 11.62 38.52 7.26
N LYS A 238 11.24 38.41 5.99
CA LYS A 238 10.02 37.71 5.51
C LYS A 238 10.39 36.59 4.56
N ALA A 239 9.89 35.39 4.81
CA ALA A 239 9.91 34.28 3.85
C ALA A 239 8.92 34.55 2.72
N GLY A 240 9.16 34.04 1.51
CA GLY A 240 8.25 34.11 0.37
C GLY A 240 8.59 33.09 -0.72
N ILE A 241 7.70 32.96 -1.71
CA ILE A 241 7.90 32.06 -2.85
C ILE A 241 7.92 32.83 -4.18
N VAL A 242 8.71 32.31 -5.11
CA VAL A 242 8.76 32.73 -6.49
C VAL A 242 8.48 31.52 -7.37
N ILE A 243 7.47 31.61 -8.23
CA ILE A 243 7.19 30.56 -9.22
C ILE A 243 7.75 30.98 -10.58
N ALA A 244 8.75 30.26 -11.06
CA ALA A 244 9.25 30.35 -12.42
C ALA A 244 8.41 29.43 -13.33
N LYS A 245 7.83 29.98 -14.40
CA LYS A 245 6.99 29.20 -15.31
C LYS A 245 7.82 28.42 -16.33
N ALA A 246 7.33 27.23 -16.68
CA ALA A 246 7.98 26.29 -17.58
C ALA A 246 8.22 26.84 -19.01
N THR A 247 7.45 27.86 -19.42
CA THR A 247 7.44 28.38 -20.79
C THR A 247 8.56 29.40 -21.02
N PRO A 248 9.51 29.14 -21.93
CA PRO A 248 10.56 30.08 -22.29
C PRO A 248 9.95 31.16 -23.18
N ASN A 249 9.63 32.33 -22.62
CA ASN A 249 9.59 33.66 -23.26
C ASN A 249 8.96 34.67 -22.29
N ASN A 250 9.77 35.62 -21.82
CA ASN A 250 9.40 36.83 -21.07
C ASN A 250 8.65 36.64 -19.74
N GLY A 251 9.43 36.38 -18.68
CA GLY A 251 9.29 37.10 -17.40
C GLY A 251 8.05 36.85 -16.55
N ALA A 252 7.25 35.82 -16.80
CA ALA A 252 6.03 35.59 -16.03
C ALA A 252 6.30 34.86 -14.70
N PHE A 253 7.13 35.46 -13.83
CA PHE A 253 7.22 35.06 -12.43
C PHE A 253 5.96 35.52 -11.69
N THR A 254 5.41 34.65 -10.85
CA THR A 254 4.48 35.08 -9.81
C THR A 254 5.24 35.03 -8.49
N ALA A 255 5.68 36.20 -8.02
CA ALA A 255 6.29 36.36 -6.70
C ALA A 255 5.19 36.64 -5.67
N VAL A 256 5.20 35.91 -4.56
CA VAL A 256 4.22 36.09 -3.50
C VAL A 256 4.95 36.12 -2.17
N SER A 257 4.98 37.32 -1.57
CA SER A 257 5.32 37.50 -0.16
C SER A 257 4.07 37.17 0.65
N PRO A 258 4.10 36.17 1.55
CA PRO A 258 3.07 36.02 2.56
C PRO A 258 2.95 37.29 3.41
N TYR A 259 1.78 37.45 4.03
CA TYR A 259 1.63 38.19 5.27
C TYR A 259 2.24 37.36 6.42
N THR A 260 3.53 37.04 6.36
CA THR A 260 4.22 36.44 7.51
C THR A 260 4.51 37.51 8.55
N ASN A 261 4.50 37.08 9.82
CA ASN A 261 5.02 37.89 10.90
C ASN A 261 6.51 38.13 10.69
N TYR A 262 6.99 39.23 11.25
CA TYR A 262 8.41 39.54 11.29
C TYR A 262 9.09 38.60 12.27
N TYR A 263 10.15 37.95 11.80
CA TYR A 263 10.95 37.03 12.58
C TYR A 263 12.40 37.49 12.52
N ARG A 264 13.07 37.47 13.68
CA ARG A 264 14.53 37.49 13.71
C ARG A 264 15.04 36.14 13.25
N ASP A 265 15.94 36.15 12.27
CA ASP A 265 16.59 35.00 11.66
C ASP A 265 15.55 34.03 11.06
N VAL A 266 15.30 34.10 9.74
CA VAL A 266 14.11 33.48 9.13
C VAL A 266 14.44 32.19 8.41
N LYS A 267 13.80 31.11 8.86
CA LYS A 267 13.77 29.83 8.14
C LYS A 267 12.67 29.85 7.10
N ALA A 268 12.96 29.33 5.92
CA ALA A 268 11.94 29.14 4.88
C ALA A 268 12.22 27.84 4.12
N GLN A 269 11.23 26.97 3.97
CA GLN A 269 11.33 25.84 3.05
C GLN A 269 9.99 25.61 2.37
N SER A 270 10.02 25.27 1.09
CA SER A 270 8.84 24.89 0.33
C SER A 270 8.73 23.38 0.18
N SER A 271 7.53 22.91 -0.13
CA SER A 271 7.33 21.59 -0.72
C SER A 271 6.11 21.64 -1.63
N VAL A 272 6.19 20.99 -2.79
CA VAL A 272 5.07 20.86 -3.73
C VAL A 272 4.29 19.58 -3.42
N GLY A 273 3.01 19.75 -3.09
CA GLY A 273 2.09 18.67 -2.77
C GLY A 273 1.09 18.34 -3.89
N PRO A 274 0.02 17.60 -3.57
CA PRO A 274 -0.99 17.18 -4.53
C PRO A 274 -1.62 18.33 -5.30
N ALA A 275 -1.89 18.11 -6.59
CA ALA A 275 -2.43 19.12 -7.51
C ALA A 275 -1.58 20.40 -7.60
N ASP A 276 -0.26 20.25 -7.47
CA ASP A 276 0.73 21.34 -7.53
C ASP A 276 0.51 22.45 -6.48
N LYS A 277 -0.13 22.13 -5.36
CA LYS A 277 -0.26 23.06 -4.24
C LYS A 277 1.09 23.24 -3.56
N ILE A 278 1.45 24.47 -3.23
CA ILE A 278 2.75 24.83 -2.66
C ILE A 278 2.58 25.08 -1.17
N TYR A 279 3.42 24.45 -0.36
CA TYR A 279 3.42 24.59 1.09
C TYR A 279 4.70 25.29 1.49
N LEU A 280 4.60 26.46 2.11
CA LEU A 280 5.72 27.23 2.63
C LEU A 280 5.76 27.10 4.15
N LEU A 281 6.78 26.43 4.68
CA LEU A 281 7.14 26.46 6.08
C LEU A 281 7.97 27.74 6.33
N SER A 282 7.63 28.51 7.36
CA SER A 282 8.44 29.65 7.79
C SER A 282 8.43 29.85 9.31
N GLY A 283 9.48 30.40 9.88
CA GLY A 283 9.62 30.55 11.33
C GLY A 283 10.90 31.25 11.76
N SER A 284 11.08 31.45 13.07
CA SER A 284 12.28 32.06 13.65
C SER A 284 13.36 31.06 14.01
N ASP A 285 14.61 31.49 13.87
CA ASP A 285 15.82 30.77 14.26
C ASP A 285 16.13 30.83 15.76
N TYR A 286 17.04 29.95 16.17
CA TYR A 286 17.31 29.49 17.53
C TYR A 286 17.70 30.59 18.56
N ASP A 287 18.22 31.76 18.14
CA ASP A 287 19.14 32.49 19.04
C ASP A 287 18.59 33.67 19.86
N THR A 288 17.45 34.30 19.54
CA THR A 288 17.02 35.47 20.34
C THR A 288 15.51 35.62 20.50
N PHE A 289 14.92 34.90 21.47
CA PHE A 289 13.57 35.22 21.95
C PHE A 289 13.61 36.24 23.10
N PRO A 290 13.13 37.47 22.90
CA PRO A 290 12.40 38.18 23.92
C PRO A 290 10.90 37.94 23.68
N GLU A 291 10.24 37.38 24.68
CA GLU A 291 8.78 37.36 24.88
C GLU A 291 7.97 36.17 24.34
N SER A 292 7.03 35.78 25.20
CA SER A 292 6.41 34.46 25.35
C SER A 292 5.19 34.20 24.46
N SER A 293 5.02 34.88 23.33
CA SER A 293 3.74 34.86 22.60
C SER A 293 3.79 34.75 21.07
N SER A 294 4.96 34.74 20.42
CA SER A 294 5.03 34.60 18.95
C SER A 294 5.05 33.13 18.49
N PRO A 295 4.33 32.79 17.40
CA PRO A 295 4.32 31.44 16.83
C PRO A 295 5.67 31.13 16.18
N VAL A 296 6.28 30.00 16.58
CA VAL A 296 7.64 29.58 16.16
C VAL A 296 7.67 29.16 14.69
N ASN A 297 6.57 28.58 14.19
CA ASN A 297 6.46 28.10 12.82
C ASN A 297 5.08 28.44 12.24
N THR A 298 5.04 28.68 10.94
CA THR A 298 3.81 28.80 10.16
C THR A 298 3.91 27.95 8.91
N VAL A 299 2.78 27.40 8.49
CA VAL A 299 2.65 26.77 7.17
C VAL A 299 1.63 27.55 6.37
N THR A 300 2.06 28.07 5.23
CA THR A 300 1.19 28.78 4.30
C THR A 300 0.99 27.93 3.06
N ARG A 301 -0.27 27.77 2.62
CA ARG A 301 -0.57 26.99 1.40
C ARG A 301 -0.98 27.91 0.25
N TYR A 302 -0.38 27.69 -0.90
CA TYR A 302 -0.69 28.39 -2.14
C TYR A 302 -1.23 27.41 -3.19
N MET A 303 -2.11 27.92 -4.03
CA MET A 303 -2.53 27.29 -5.27
C MET A 303 -1.40 27.36 -6.31
N PRO A 304 -1.41 26.53 -7.37
CA PRO A 304 -0.37 26.52 -8.42
C PRO A 304 -0.11 27.87 -9.11
N ASN A 305 -1.07 28.78 -9.03
CA ASN A 305 -1.00 30.14 -9.56
C ASN A 305 -0.48 31.17 -8.53
N ALA A 306 0.10 30.69 -7.43
CA ALA A 306 0.60 31.45 -6.28
C ALA A 306 -0.45 32.21 -5.45
N TYR A 307 -1.76 32.07 -5.72
CA TYR A 307 -2.76 32.63 -4.83
C TYR A 307 -2.89 31.79 -3.56
N PHE A 308 -3.18 32.44 -2.43
CA PHE A 308 -3.48 31.77 -1.17
C PHE A 308 -4.58 30.71 -1.32
N ASP A 309 -4.33 29.50 -0.84
CA ASP A 309 -5.36 28.47 -0.72
C ASP A 309 -6.15 28.67 0.56
N LEU A 310 -7.21 29.49 0.48
CA LEU A 310 -8.10 29.78 1.60
C LEU A 310 -8.87 28.54 2.12
N THR A 311 -8.86 27.41 1.41
CA THR A 311 -9.41 26.16 1.94
C THR A 311 -8.53 25.53 3.02
N PHE A 312 -7.25 25.92 3.10
CA PHE A 312 -6.32 25.46 4.14
C PHE A 312 -6.46 26.24 5.44
N ALA A 313 -6.59 27.55 5.31
CA ALA A 313 -6.78 28.49 6.42
C ALA A 313 -7.69 29.64 5.93
N PRO A 314 -8.99 29.62 6.29
CA PRO A 314 -9.99 30.55 5.74
C PRO A 314 -9.74 32.04 6.00
N SER A 315 -8.96 32.40 7.04
CA SER A 315 -8.71 33.79 7.43
C SER A 315 -7.61 34.49 6.62
N ASN A 316 -6.54 33.77 6.23
CA ASN A 316 -5.36 34.33 5.56
C ASN A 316 -4.41 33.26 4.95
N ALA A 317 -4.90 32.03 4.74
CA ALA A 317 -4.12 30.87 4.25
C ALA A 317 -2.84 30.50 5.02
N THR A 318 -2.62 31.10 6.20
CA THR A 318 -1.49 30.82 7.09
C THR A 318 -2.00 30.06 8.30
N LYS A 319 -1.47 28.85 8.54
CA LYS A 319 -1.68 28.12 9.78
C LYS A 319 -0.50 28.31 10.71
N TYR A 320 -0.79 28.73 11.93
CA TYR A 320 0.19 28.74 13.01
C TYR A 320 0.41 27.32 13.51
N ILE A 321 1.66 26.87 13.45
CA ILE A 321 2.05 25.54 13.91
C ILE A 321 2.73 25.69 15.26
N THR A 322 1.98 25.35 16.30
CA THR A 322 2.49 25.28 17.68
C THR A 322 2.38 23.85 18.17
N LEU A 323 3.52 23.29 18.58
CA LEU A 323 3.59 22.02 19.29
C LEU A 323 4.31 22.27 20.62
N ASP A 324 3.52 22.28 21.70
CA ASP A 324 4.02 22.41 23.07
C ASP A 324 4.43 21.03 23.60
N LEU A 325 5.66 20.94 24.08
CA LEU A 325 6.32 19.72 24.54
C LEU A 325 6.62 19.78 26.04
N GLY A 326 5.81 20.53 26.81
CA GLY A 326 5.95 20.61 28.26
C GLY A 326 7.13 21.48 28.69
N GLY A 327 7.21 22.70 28.16
CA GLY A 327 8.30 23.66 28.44
C GLY A 327 9.37 23.74 27.35
N LYS A 328 9.33 22.80 26.39
CA LYS A 328 10.00 22.92 25.08
C LYS A 328 8.97 23.26 23.99
N LYS A 329 9.42 23.87 22.89
CA LYS A 329 8.63 24.08 21.65
C LYS A 329 9.33 23.40 20.48
N ALA A 330 8.58 22.99 19.47
CA ALA A 330 9.17 22.54 18.20
C ALA A 330 9.57 23.74 17.33
N SER A 331 10.78 23.72 16.78
CA SER A 331 11.27 24.58 15.70
C SER A 331 11.49 23.71 14.47
N PHE A 332 10.58 23.81 13.49
CA PHE A 332 10.61 23.01 12.28
C PHE A 332 11.44 23.71 11.20
N HIS A 333 12.27 22.92 10.54
CA HIS A 333 13.26 23.38 9.56
C HIS A 333 13.02 22.75 8.19
N ARG A 334 12.35 21.59 8.18
CA ARG A 334 12.05 20.86 6.95
C ARG A 334 10.57 20.47 6.88
N ILE A 335 10.03 20.47 5.67
CA ILE A 335 8.68 20.12 5.26
C ILE A 335 8.74 19.15 4.09
N ALA A 336 7.88 18.14 4.13
CA ALA A 336 7.58 17.28 3.00
C ALA A 336 6.07 17.03 2.95
N VAL A 337 5.48 16.99 1.76
CA VAL A 337 4.04 16.78 1.58
C VAL A 337 3.78 15.45 0.89
N GLN A 338 2.86 14.67 1.46
CA GLN A 338 2.49 13.35 0.96
C GLN A 338 1.41 13.43 -0.14
N PRO A 339 1.25 12.41 -1.00
CA PRO A 339 0.23 12.35 -2.05
C PRO A 339 -1.22 12.47 -1.55
N ASP A 340 -1.49 12.10 -0.30
CA ASP A 340 -2.79 12.26 0.36
C ASP A 340 -2.98 13.66 0.98
N GLY A 341 -1.98 14.53 0.83
CA GLY A 341 -1.96 15.90 1.32
C GLY A 341 -1.51 16.06 2.78
N LYS A 342 -1.21 14.98 3.51
CA LYS A 342 -0.60 15.07 4.84
C LYS A 342 0.77 15.76 4.76
N ILE A 343 1.11 16.46 5.83
CA ILE A 343 2.30 17.32 5.92
C ILE A 343 3.22 16.74 6.97
N ILE A 344 4.47 16.46 6.59
CA ILE A 344 5.52 15.99 7.50
C ILE A 344 6.44 17.17 7.78
N LEU A 345 6.66 17.47 9.06
CA LEU A 345 7.58 18.51 9.50
C LEU A 345 8.70 17.90 10.34
N ALA A 346 9.94 18.23 10.04
CA ALA A 346 11.11 17.83 10.81
C ALA A 346 11.86 19.05 11.34
N GLY A 347 12.43 18.92 12.53
CA GLY A 347 12.99 20.05 13.25
C GLY A 347 13.77 19.66 14.48
N MET A 348 13.87 20.64 15.38
CA MET A 348 14.52 20.53 16.67
C MET A 348 13.63 21.08 17.77
N THR A 349 13.81 20.62 19.01
CA THR A 349 13.15 21.23 20.16
C THR A 349 13.94 22.42 20.70
N CYS A 350 13.29 23.54 21.02
CA CYS A 350 13.88 24.66 21.74
C CYS A 350 13.27 24.83 23.13
N THR A 351 14.00 25.39 24.09
CA THR A 351 13.48 25.73 25.43
C THR A 351 13.46 27.23 25.61
N ASN A 352 12.39 27.77 26.20
CA ASN A 352 12.24 29.20 26.42
C ASN A 352 13.40 29.77 27.26
N GLY A 353 14.12 30.77 26.72
CA GLY A 353 14.99 31.65 27.50
C GLY A 353 16.29 31.05 28.05
N MET A 354 16.74 29.89 27.55
CA MET A 354 18.03 29.32 27.92
C MET A 354 18.86 29.01 26.67
N ALA A 355 19.93 29.77 26.46
CA ALA A 355 20.88 29.66 25.34
C ALA A 355 21.66 28.32 25.26
N ASN A 356 21.36 27.35 26.13
CA ASN A 356 22.06 26.07 26.25
C ASN A 356 21.08 24.89 26.34
N SER A 357 19.90 25.00 25.72
CA SER A 357 18.97 23.88 25.71
C SER A 357 19.38 22.85 24.66
N TYR A 358 19.49 21.61 25.11
CA TYR A 358 19.77 20.42 24.30
C TYR A 358 18.57 20.08 23.42
N PRO A 359 18.65 20.37 22.11
CA PRO A 359 17.54 20.09 21.22
C PRO A 359 17.44 18.59 20.95
N ASP A 360 16.26 18.01 21.11
CA ASP A 360 15.96 16.70 20.53
C ASP A 360 15.61 16.91 19.05
N LEU A 361 15.94 15.96 18.17
CA LEU A 361 15.35 15.94 16.84
C LEU A 361 13.86 15.66 16.99
N ILE A 362 13.03 16.37 16.22
CA ILE A 362 11.60 16.16 16.21
C ILE A 362 11.08 15.90 14.80
N LEU A 363 10.18 14.93 14.67
CA LEU A 363 9.40 14.65 13.47
C LEU A 363 7.92 14.69 13.83
N ALA A 364 7.12 15.48 13.14
CA ALA A 364 5.69 15.59 13.37
C ALA A 364 4.91 15.44 12.06
N ARG A 365 3.69 14.93 12.15
CA ARG A 365 2.78 14.82 11.01
C ARG A 365 1.48 15.58 11.26
N TYR A 366 1.02 16.27 10.23
CA TYR A 366 -0.23 17.01 10.21
C TYR A 366 -1.11 16.48 9.08
N LEU A 367 -2.43 16.52 9.29
CA LEU A 367 -3.43 16.21 8.27
C LEU A 367 -3.37 17.24 7.13
N ALA A 368 -3.99 16.93 5.98
CA ALA A 368 -4.12 17.88 4.86
C ALA A 368 -4.89 19.16 5.22
N THR A 369 -5.64 19.11 6.32
CA THR A 369 -6.32 20.27 6.92
C THR A 369 -5.37 21.13 7.75
N GLY A 370 -4.17 20.66 8.08
CA GLY A 370 -3.18 21.31 8.94
C GLY A 370 -3.40 21.13 10.44
N GLU A 371 -4.29 20.23 10.86
CA GLU A 371 -4.39 19.76 12.25
C GLU A 371 -3.35 18.68 12.52
N LEU A 372 -2.90 18.52 13.78
CA LEU A 372 -1.95 17.48 14.15
C LEU A 372 -2.55 16.08 13.90
N ASP A 373 -1.84 15.20 13.20
CA ASP A 373 -2.26 13.82 12.95
C ASP A 373 -1.89 12.94 14.14
N THR A 374 -2.80 12.81 15.10
CA THR A 374 -2.57 12.06 16.35
C THR A 374 -2.33 10.56 16.15
N THR A 375 -2.51 10.02 14.94
CA THR A 375 -2.23 8.61 14.62
C THR A 375 -0.75 8.34 14.32
N PHE A 376 0.04 9.39 14.07
CA PHE A 376 1.47 9.31 13.77
C PHE A 376 2.32 9.30 15.04
N GLY A 377 3.28 8.38 15.15
CA GLY A 377 4.24 8.33 16.25
C GLY A 377 3.55 8.40 17.64
N ASN A 378 4.10 9.20 18.55
CA ASN A 378 3.52 9.43 19.86
C ASN A 378 2.54 10.62 19.83
N ASN A 379 1.26 10.34 19.54
CA ASN A 379 0.18 11.35 19.47
C ASN A 379 0.47 12.52 18.51
N GLY A 380 1.11 12.23 17.37
CA GLY A 380 1.35 13.15 16.27
C GLY A 380 2.80 13.53 16.04
N TYR A 381 3.72 13.14 16.93
CA TYR A 381 5.14 13.44 16.79
C TYR A 381 6.05 12.36 17.37
N ILE A 382 7.34 12.46 17.04
CA ILE A 382 8.43 11.62 17.51
C ILE A 382 9.54 12.55 17.98
N LEU A 383 10.10 12.25 19.15
CA LEU A 383 11.34 12.86 19.63
C LEU A 383 12.46 11.84 19.55
N HIS A 384 13.63 12.29 19.13
CA HIS A 384 14.83 11.46 19.11
C HIS A 384 16.01 12.25 19.69
N ASP A 385 16.60 11.69 20.74
CA ASP A 385 17.82 12.19 21.35
C ASP A 385 19.02 11.52 20.66
N ILE A 386 19.97 12.33 20.20
CA ILE A 386 21.24 11.85 19.65
C ILE A 386 22.21 11.74 20.83
N ASP A 387 22.29 10.54 21.43
CA ASP A 387 23.08 10.16 22.63
C ASP A 387 24.19 11.14 23.09
N HIS A 388 24.16 11.44 24.39
CA HIS A 388 25.03 12.39 25.10
C HIS A 388 26.28 11.72 25.72
N PRO A 389 27.51 12.02 25.28
CA PRO A 389 28.68 11.83 26.13
C PRO A 389 28.62 12.88 27.25
N THR A 390 28.66 12.42 28.50
CA THR A 390 28.24 13.09 29.75
C THR A 390 28.94 14.40 30.15
N THR A 391 29.61 15.13 29.25
CA THR A 391 30.41 16.31 29.60
C THR A 391 30.46 17.47 28.57
N ALA A 392 29.76 17.43 27.43
CA ALA A 392 29.74 18.54 26.47
C ALA A 392 28.31 18.93 26.05
N ALA A 393 28.09 20.22 25.82
CA ALA A 393 26.78 20.78 25.48
C ALA A 393 26.26 20.25 24.13
N ASN A 394 25.03 19.73 24.12
CA ASN A 394 24.41 19.11 22.96
C ASN A 394 23.96 20.20 21.97
N ASN A 395 24.63 20.32 20.83
CA ASN A 395 24.16 21.09 19.67
C ASN A 395 23.60 20.12 18.62
N ASN A 396 22.54 19.37 18.94
CA ASN A 396 21.90 18.54 17.93
C ASN A 396 21.34 19.48 16.86
N VAL A 397 21.61 19.19 15.59
CA VAL A 397 21.15 19.97 14.44
C VAL A 397 20.46 19.03 13.48
N LEU A 398 19.21 19.32 13.13
CA LEU A 398 18.57 18.65 12.00
C LEU A 398 19.30 19.06 10.73
N THR A 399 19.73 18.08 9.95
CA THR A 399 20.33 18.32 8.64
C THR A 399 19.39 17.97 7.51
N GLY A 400 18.46 17.01 7.64
CA GLY A 400 17.65 16.61 6.50
C GLY A 400 16.35 15.92 6.84
N LEU A 401 15.43 15.95 5.87
CA LEU A 401 14.18 15.20 5.82
C LEU A 401 14.05 14.63 4.42
N ILE A 402 13.82 13.32 4.32
CA ILE A 402 13.60 12.63 3.06
C ILE A 402 12.40 11.70 3.21
N VAL A 403 11.46 11.77 2.27
CA VAL A 403 10.37 10.80 2.17
C VAL A 403 10.69 9.89 0.99
N SER A 404 10.50 8.58 1.15
CA SER A 404 10.80 7.64 0.07
C SER A 404 9.90 7.85 -1.14
N PRO A 405 10.35 7.53 -2.37
CA PRO A 405 9.53 7.68 -3.58
C PRO A 405 8.20 6.91 -3.56
N ASP A 406 8.15 5.78 -2.86
CA ASP A 406 6.94 4.99 -2.61
C ASP A 406 6.14 5.48 -1.39
N PHE A 407 6.62 6.54 -0.73
CA PHE A 407 6.10 7.15 0.48
C PHE A 407 5.99 6.23 1.70
N SER A 408 6.56 5.02 1.66
CA SER A 408 6.45 4.02 2.73
C SER A 408 7.36 4.27 3.93
N SER A 409 8.36 5.14 3.79
CA SER A 409 9.37 5.43 4.81
C SER A 409 9.69 6.92 4.89
N ILE A 410 9.99 7.39 6.10
CA ILE A 410 10.46 8.75 6.37
C ILE A 410 11.84 8.66 6.99
N TYR A 411 12.78 9.42 6.44
CA TYR A 411 14.13 9.54 6.94
C TYR A 411 14.36 10.95 7.46
N ILE A 412 15.00 11.05 8.63
CA ILE A 412 15.56 12.33 9.09
C ILE A 412 17.03 12.14 9.34
N THR A 413 17.80 13.18 9.07
CA THR A 413 19.23 13.20 9.36
C THR A 413 19.52 14.34 10.32
N GLY A 414 20.46 14.11 11.23
CA GLY A 414 20.93 15.14 12.13
C GLY A 414 22.37 14.91 12.53
N LYS A 415 22.92 15.84 13.29
CA LYS A 415 24.28 15.77 13.81
C LYS A 415 24.37 16.41 15.18
N ASN A 416 25.38 16.05 15.94
CA ASN A 416 25.85 16.81 17.09
C ASN A 416 27.29 17.28 16.83
N LEU A 417 28.03 17.67 17.86
CA LEU A 417 29.41 18.14 17.72
C LEU A 417 30.39 17.05 17.27
N GLU A 418 30.05 15.78 17.46
CA GLU A 418 30.94 14.63 17.26
C GLU A 418 30.48 13.72 16.12
N ASN A 419 29.18 13.50 16.00
CA ASN A 419 28.59 12.45 15.20
C ASN A 419 27.42 12.96 14.38
N SER A 420 27.12 12.25 13.30
CA SER A 420 25.92 12.39 12.50
C SER A 420 25.07 11.12 12.60
N ILE A 421 23.77 11.26 12.37
CA ILE A 421 22.83 10.16 12.44
C ILE A 421 21.86 10.20 11.27
N ILE A 422 21.49 9.03 10.77
CA ILE A 422 20.38 8.83 9.85
C ILE A 422 19.36 7.95 10.54
N LEU A 423 18.12 8.41 10.61
CA LEU A 423 17.00 7.73 11.25
C LEU A 423 15.98 7.35 10.19
N LYS A 424 15.37 6.16 10.33
CA LYS A 424 14.30 5.69 9.44
C LYS A 424 13.05 5.33 10.25
N TYR A 425 11.92 5.88 9.84
CA TYR A 425 10.60 5.64 10.41
C TYR A 425 9.64 5.08 9.38
N SER A 426 8.71 4.24 9.85
CA SER A 426 7.62 3.69 9.04
C SER A 426 6.63 4.77 8.59
N ASN A 427 6.05 4.58 7.40
CA ASN A 427 4.94 5.36 6.88
C ASN A 427 3.97 4.46 6.09
N ASN A 428 3.56 3.39 6.75
CA ASN A 428 2.80 2.28 6.21
C ASN A 428 1.41 2.66 5.71
N SER A 429 0.81 3.75 6.18
CA SER A 429 -0.48 4.22 5.65
C SER A 429 -0.43 4.63 4.18
N MET A 430 0.77 4.82 3.63
CA MET A 430 0.98 5.11 2.21
C MET A 430 1.15 3.87 1.34
N LEU A 431 1.28 2.68 1.94
CA LEU A 431 1.36 1.43 1.19
C LEU A 431 -0.03 1.06 0.65
N PRO A 432 -0.11 0.46 -0.55
CA PRO A 432 -1.38 -0.05 -1.07
C PRO A 432 -1.94 -1.12 -0.13
N ALA A 433 -3.24 -1.07 0.12
CA ALA A 433 -3.91 -2.03 0.99
C ALA A 433 -3.76 -3.45 0.41
N THR A 434 -3.38 -4.40 1.25
CA THR A 434 -3.17 -5.79 0.85
C THR A 434 -4.49 -6.56 0.80
N THR A 435 -4.68 -7.41 -0.22
CA THR A 435 -5.87 -8.28 -0.28
C THR A 435 -5.61 -9.61 0.44
N PRO A 436 -6.46 -10.01 1.41
CA PRO A 436 -6.33 -11.30 2.10
C PRO A 436 -6.47 -12.49 1.14
N THR A 437 -5.54 -13.44 1.24
CA THR A 437 -5.56 -14.67 0.41
C THR A 437 -6.06 -15.87 1.22
N PHE A 438 -7.05 -16.60 0.71
CA PHE A 438 -7.58 -17.81 1.34
C PHE A 438 -7.55 -19.00 0.39
N THR A 439 -7.40 -20.21 0.94
CA THR A 439 -7.65 -21.44 0.18
C THR A 439 -9.17 -21.62 0.02
N GLN A 440 -9.64 -21.80 -1.21
CA GLN A 440 -11.05 -22.01 -1.50
C GLN A 440 -11.58 -23.26 -0.80
N VAL A 441 -12.71 -23.12 -0.10
CA VAL A 441 -13.43 -24.27 0.48
C VAL A 441 -14.17 -25.01 -0.63
N ALA A 442 -14.02 -26.34 -0.66
CA ALA A 442 -14.71 -27.19 -1.62
C ALA A 442 -16.24 -27.14 -1.44
N ALA A 443 -16.98 -27.45 -2.51
CA ALA A 443 -18.43 -27.56 -2.43
C ALA A 443 -18.84 -28.68 -1.46
N ILE A 444 -19.94 -28.46 -0.73
CA ILE A 444 -20.51 -29.42 0.22
C ILE A 444 -21.95 -29.76 -0.16
N CYS A 445 -22.50 -30.82 0.43
CA CYS A 445 -23.93 -31.10 0.36
C CYS A 445 -24.71 -30.41 1.49
N SER A 446 -25.98 -30.08 1.22
CA SER A 446 -26.87 -29.45 2.20
C SER A 446 -26.98 -30.30 3.46
N GLY A 447 -26.65 -29.72 4.62
CA GLY A 447 -26.64 -30.37 5.93
C GLY A 447 -25.31 -31.05 6.29
N GLU A 448 -24.31 -31.10 5.40
CA GLU A 448 -22.97 -31.57 5.78
C GLU A 448 -22.28 -30.63 6.76
N THR A 449 -21.30 -31.15 7.49
CA THR A 449 -20.53 -30.33 8.44
C THR A 449 -19.59 -29.40 7.68
N LEU A 450 -19.71 -28.09 7.91
CA LEU A 450 -18.81 -27.07 7.36
C LEU A 450 -17.90 -26.56 8.49
N ALA A 451 -16.59 -26.73 8.31
CA ALA A 451 -15.59 -26.25 9.28
C ALA A 451 -15.60 -24.71 9.37
N ALA A 452 -15.17 -24.19 10.52
CA ALA A 452 -14.99 -22.76 10.72
C ALA A 452 -14.03 -22.18 9.67
N LEU A 453 -14.38 -21.02 9.09
CA LEU A 453 -13.52 -20.34 8.14
C LEU A 453 -12.28 -19.76 8.85
N PRO A 454 -11.07 -19.81 8.23
CA PRO A 454 -9.86 -19.30 8.84
C PRO A 454 -9.97 -17.81 9.19
N THR A 455 -9.62 -17.45 10.42
CA THR A 455 -9.58 -16.05 10.88
C THR A 455 -8.26 -15.35 10.57
N THR A 456 -7.30 -16.08 9.99
CA THR A 456 -6.02 -15.58 9.50
C THR A 456 -5.83 -16.05 8.06
N SER A 457 -5.52 -15.12 7.16
CA SER A 457 -5.27 -15.41 5.74
C SER A 457 -3.88 -16.04 5.51
N GLY A 458 -3.65 -16.57 4.31
CA GLY A 458 -2.35 -17.12 3.89
C GLY A 458 -1.22 -16.07 3.80
N ASN A 459 -1.57 -14.80 3.72
CA ASN A 459 -0.65 -13.66 3.83
C ASN A 459 -0.73 -12.97 5.20
N ASN A 460 -1.10 -13.72 6.25
CA ASN A 460 -1.01 -13.32 7.65
C ASN A 460 -1.92 -12.13 8.09
N ILE A 461 -3.02 -11.88 7.38
CA ILE A 461 -4.01 -10.85 7.75
C ILE A 461 -5.09 -11.49 8.61
N THR A 462 -5.31 -10.95 9.80
CA THR A 462 -6.32 -11.43 10.75
C THR A 462 -7.66 -10.71 10.55
N GLY A 463 -8.78 -11.37 10.85
CA GLY A 463 -10.11 -10.77 10.64
C GLY A 463 -11.26 -11.71 10.93
N THR A 464 -12.45 -11.31 10.50
CA THR A 464 -13.71 -12.05 10.73
C THR A 464 -14.48 -12.24 9.45
N TRP A 465 -15.26 -13.32 9.38
CA TRP A 465 -16.15 -13.63 8.26
C TRP A 465 -17.60 -13.28 8.59
N SER A 466 -18.34 -12.82 7.60
CA SER A 466 -19.79 -12.58 7.66
C SER A 466 -20.45 -12.97 6.33
N PRO A 467 -21.65 -13.57 6.30
CA PRO A 467 -22.50 -13.93 7.44
C PRO A 467 -21.99 -15.15 8.22
N ALA A 468 -22.70 -15.55 9.28
CA ALA A 468 -22.43 -16.81 9.99
C ALA A 468 -22.52 -18.01 9.02
N ILE A 469 -21.79 -19.08 9.34
CA ILE A 469 -21.69 -20.26 8.48
C ILE A 469 -23.07 -20.85 8.19
N ASN A 470 -23.33 -21.05 6.91
CA ASN A 470 -24.55 -21.66 6.38
C ASN A 470 -24.19 -22.89 5.54
N ASN A 471 -24.57 -24.06 6.04
CA ASN A 471 -24.36 -25.36 5.38
C ASN A 471 -25.63 -25.88 4.69
N THR A 472 -26.65 -25.06 4.51
CA THR A 472 -27.92 -25.44 3.85
C THR A 472 -28.17 -24.67 2.55
N ALA A 473 -27.48 -23.53 2.34
CA ALA A 473 -27.59 -22.73 1.13
C ALA A 473 -26.23 -22.20 0.66
N THR A 474 -26.05 -22.12 -0.66
CA THR A 474 -24.87 -21.49 -1.27
C THR A 474 -24.78 -20.05 -0.80
N THR A 475 -23.66 -19.69 -0.19
CA THR A 475 -23.50 -18.41 0.51
C THR A 475 -22.17 -17.78 0.14
N THR A 476 -22.18 -16.47 -0.13
CA THR A 476 -20.98 -15.66 -0.27
C THR A 476 -20.63 -15.03 1.07
N TYR A 477 -19.45 -15.35 1.57
CA TYR A 477 -18.88 -14.83 2.80
C TYR A 477 -17.93 -13.68 2.47
N THR A 478 -17.95 -12.65 3.30
CA THR A 478 -17.04 -11.51 3.24
C THR A 478 -16.13 -11.56 4.47
N PHE A 479 -14.83 -11.59 4.22
CA PHE A 479 -13.80 -11.43 5.22
C PHE A 479 -13.50 -9.94 5.41
N THR A 480 -13.62 -9.48 6.65
CA THR A 480 -13.28 -8.12 7.07
C THR A 480 -12.02 -8.17 7.93
N PRO A 481 -10.90 -7.60 7.46
CA PRO A 481 -9.68 -7.49 8.25
C PRO A 481 -9.93 -6.77 9.58
N ALA A 482 -9.25 -7.19 10.64
CA ALA A 482 -9.24 -6.43 11.89
C ALA A 482 -8.56 -5.06 11.68
N ALA A 483 -8.99 -4.05 12.46
CA ALA A 483 -8.54 -2.68 12.32
C ALA A 483 -7.00 -2.55 12.40
N GLY A 484 -6.43 -1.64 11.60
CA GLY A 484 -4.99 -1.32 11.65
C GLY A 484 -4.07 -2.20 10.81
N GLN A 485 -4.60 -3.08 9.95
CA GLN A 485 -3.80 -4.00 9.12
C GLN A 485 -3.59 -3.54 7.65
N ASN A 486 -4.00 -2.32 7.29
CA ASN A 486 -3.96 -1.79 5.91
C ASN A 486 -4.29 -2.85 4.85
N ALA A 487 -5.50 -3.41 4.94
CA ALA A 487 -5.95 -4.53 4.11
C ALA A 487 -7.37 -4.30 3.61
N THR A 488 -7.67 -4.81 2.42
CA THR A 488 -9.01 -4.77 1.83
C THR A 488 -9.86 -5.95 2.31
N THR A 489 -11.18 -5.86 2.12
CA THR A 489 -12.03 -7.04 2.28
C THR A 489 -11.73 -8.08 1.20
N ALA A 490 -12.06 -9.34 1.49
CA ALA A 490 -12.02 -10.44 0.53
C ALA A 490 -13.34 -11.20 0.58
N THR A 491 -13.74 -11.86 -0.51
CA THR A 491 -14.97 -12.66 -0.55
C THR A 491 -14.67 -14.10 -0.93
N MET A 492 -15.51 -15.01 -0.45
CA MET A 492 -15.47 -16.43 -0.80
C MET A 492 -16.89 -16.97 -0.91
N THR A 493 -17.23 -17.59 -2.03
CA THR A 493 -18.50 -18.30 -2.21
C THR A 493 -18.30 -19.77 -1.91
N ILE A 494 -19.09 -20.32 -1.00
CA ILE A 494 -19.12 -21.76 -0.73
C ILE A 494 -20.41 -22.31 -1.31
N THR A 495 -20.27 -23.22 -2.27
CA THR A 495 -21.39 -23.90 -2.92
C THR A 495 -21.95 -24.98 -2.01
N VAL A 496 -23.28 -24.94 -1.82
CA VAL A 496 -24.05 -25.97 -1.11
C VAL A 496 -25.00 -26.63 -2.09
N ASN A 497 -24.66 -27.86 -2.47
CA ASN A 497 -25.41 -28.69 -3.40
C ASN A 497 -26.61 -29.33 -2.67
N GLN A 498 -27.78 -29.31 -3.30
CA GLN A 498 -28.99 -29.84 -2.68
C GLN A 498 -29.15 -31.35 -2.91
N PRO A 499 -29.69 -32.10 -1.93
CA PRO A 499 -30.15 -33.46 -2.18
C PRO A 499 -31.31 -33.45 -3.19
N THR A 500 -31.52 -34.57 -3.84
CA THR A 500 -32.59 -34.71 -4.86
C THR A 500 -33.44 -35.93 -4.55
N SER A 501 -34.70 -35.93 -5.01
CA SER A 501 -35.58 -37.08 -4.84
C SER A 501 -36.46 -37.31 -6.06
N GLU A 502 -36.82 -38.57 -6.27
CA GLU A 502 -37.71 -39.00 -7.34
C GLU A 502 -38.66 -40.09 -6.85
N THR A 503 -39.87 -40.13 -7.40
CA THR A 503 -40.87 -41.18 -7.12
C THR A 503 -41.22 -41.94 -8.38
N ILE A 504 -41.15 -43.27 -8.31
CA ILE A 504 -41.52 -44.20 -9.38
C ILE A 504 -42.72 -45.02 -8.89
N THR A 505 -43.75 -45.14 -9.71
CA THR A 505 -44.92 -45.98 -9.42
C THR A 505 -45.00 -47.12 -10.43
N GLN A 506 -45.04 -48.36 -9.95
CA GLN A 506 -45.03 -49.55 -10.81
C GLN A 506 -46.06 -50.59 -10.35
N THR A 507 -46.66 -51.29 -11.31
CA THR A 507 -47.47 -52.49 -11.07
C THR A 507 -46.87 -53.67 -11.84
N ALA A 508 -46.76 -54.84 -11.20
CA ALA A 508 -46.23 -56.05 -11.81
C ALA A 508 -46.92 -57.32 -11.27
N CYS A 509 -46.76 -58.44 -11.96
CA CYS A 509 -47.26 -59.74 -11.54
C CYS A 509 -46.16 -60.58 -10.90
N SER A 510 -46.45 -61.22 -9.76
CA SER A 510 -45.56 -62.08 -8.96
C SER A 510 -44.32 -61.40 -8.39
N SER A 511 -43.51 -60.73 -9.20
CA SER A 511 -42.28 -60.06 -8.80
C SER A 511 -41.92 -58.89 -9.71
N TYR A 512 -41.17 -57.92 -9.18
CA TYR A 512 -40.58 -56.82 -9.93
C TYR A 512 -39.13 -56.61 -9.51
N THR A 513 -38.22 -56.45 -10.47
CA THR A 513 -36.80 -56.18 -10.20
C THR A 513 -36.49 -54.73 -10.50
N TYR A 514 -35.96 -54.01 -9.51
CA TYR A 514 -35.53 -52.62 -9.63
C TYR A 514 -34.20 -52.40 -8.91
N GLY A 515 -33.24 -51.77 -9.59
CA GLY A 515 -31.89 -51.53 -9.03
C GLY A 515 -31.15 -52.80 -8.62
N GLY A 516 -31.38 -53.92 -9.31
CA GLY A 516 -30.79 -55.23 -8.98
C GLY A 516 -31.48 -56.00 -7.85
N GLN A 517 -32.45 -55.40 -7.14
CA GLN A 517 -33.23 -56.03 -6.09
C GLN A 517 -34.59 -56.52 -6.62
N THR A 518 -35.00 -57.73 -6.23
CA THR A 518 -36.28 -58.33 -6.61
C THR A 518 -37.29 -58.24 -5.47
N TYR A 519 -38.43 -57.62 -5.74
CA TYR A 519 -39.53 -57.40 -4.81
C TYR A 519 -40.71 -58.30 -5.17
N THR A 520 -41.26 -59.02 -4.18
CA THR A 520 -42.41 -59.95 -4.34
C THR A 520 -43.66 -59.51 -3.59
N ALA A 521 -43.58 -58.39 -2.86
CA ALA A 521 -44.68 -57.82 -2.09
C ALA A 521 -44.93 -56.36 -2.49
N SER A 522 -46.20 -55.94 -2.45
CA SER A 522 -46.58 -54.54 -2.61
C SER A 522 -46.05 -53.70 -1.44
N GLY A 523 -45.68 -52.46 -1.69
CA GLY A 523 -45.20 -51.53 -0.67
C GLY A 523 -44.48 -50.31 -1.26
N THR A 524 -44.00 -49.47 -0.36
CA THR A 524 -43.13 -48.34 -0.69
C THR A 524 -41.70 -48.68 -0.29
N TYR A 525 -40.80 -48.70 -1.26
CA TYR A 525 -39.39 -49.03 -1.07
C TYR A 525 -38.53 -47.80 -1.37
N THR A 526 -37.57 -47.48 -0.51
CA THR A 526 -36.62 -46.40 -0.73
C THR A 526 -35.24 -46.94 -1.04
N GLN A 527 -34.57 -46.33 -2.02
CA GLN A 527 -33.16 -46.55 -2.29
C GLN A 527 -32.45 -45.21 -2.31
N THR A 528 -31.23 -45.19 -1.78
CA THR A 528 -30.36 -44.03 -1.78
C THR A 528 -29.20 -44.24 -2.76
N SER A 529 -28.85 -43.18 -3.46
CA SER A 529 -27.71 -43.10 -4.36
C SER A 529 -27.09 -41.70 -4.27
N THR A 530 -26.12 -41.38 -5.13
CA THR A 530 -25.54 -40.04 -5.25
C THR A 530 -25.97 -39.38 -6.56
N ASN A 531 -26.38 -38.11 -6.49
CA ASN A 531 -26.66 -37.31 -7.66
C ASN A 531 -25.37 -36.85 -8.35
N ALA A 532 -25.50 -36.17 -9.49
CA ALA A 532 -24.37 -35.65 -10.25
C ALA A 532 -23.48 -34.66 -9.46
N ALA A 533 -24.01 -34.03 -8.41
CA ALA A 533 -23.29 -33.11 -7.55
C ALA A 533 -22.64 -33.80 -6.33
N GLY A 534 -22.71 -35.14 -6.25
CA GLY A 534 -22.15 -35.94 -5.17
C GLY A 534 -23.02 -36.02 -3.91
N CYS A 535 -24.24 -35.47 -3.93
CA CYS A 535 -25.15 -35.45 -2.78
C CYS A 535 -26.16 -36.59 -2.80
N VAL A 536 -26.77 -36.86 -1.65
CA VAL A 536 -27.79 -37.90 -1.51
C VAL A 536 -28.93 -37.68 -2.51
N HIS A 537 -29.21 -38.72 -3.28
CA HIS A 537 -30.39 -38.86 -4.11
C HIS A 537 -31.26 -39.99 -3.54
N THR A 538 -32.54 -39.71 -3.31
CA THR A 538 -33.49 -40.69 -2.78
C THR A 538 -34.55 -41.03 -3.81
N THR A 539 -34.55 -42.28 -4.27
CA THR A 539 -35.61 -42.81 -5.13
C THR A 539 -36.64 -43.57 -4.30
N THR A 540 -37.92 -43.26 -4.48
CA THR A 540 -39.04 -43.94 -3.81
C THR A 540 -39.83 -44.75 -4.84
N LEU A 541 -39.81 -46.07 -4.72
CA LEU A 541 -40.58 -47.00 -5.54
C LEU A 541 -41.89 -47.38 -4.83
N ASN A 542 -43.02 -46.91 -5.35
CA ASN A 542 -44.35 -47.35 -4.96
C ASN A 542 -44.77 -48.53 -5.84
N LEU A 543 -44.68 -49.74 -5.29
CA LEU A 543 -44.87 -50.99 -6.03
C LEU A 543 -46.16 -51.70 -5.62
N THR A 544 -46.94 -52.08 -6.63
CA THR A 544 -48.08 -53.00 -6.48
C THR A 544 -47.76 -54.34 -7.15
N ILE A 545 -47.67 -55.41 -6.36
CA ILE A 545 -47.53 -56.78 -6.85
C ILE A 545 -48.88 -57.50 -6.83
N ASN A 546 -49.37 -57.84 -8.02
CA ASN A 546 -50.56 -58.65 -8.22
C ASN A 546 -50.17 -60.14 -8.29
N GLN A 547 -50.97 -61.02 -7.70
CA GLN A 547 -50.66 -62.46 -7.67
C GLN A 547 -51.40 -63.22 -8.79
N PRO A 548 -50.75 -64.25 -9.39
CA PRO A 548 -51.43 -65.16 -10.29
C PRO A 548 -52.47 -65.96 -9.50
N THR A 549 -53.53 -66.39 -10.16
CA THR A 549 -54.59 -67.19 -9.55
C THR A 549 -54.72 -68.54 -10.26
N SER A 550 -55.27 -69.53 -9.59
CA SER A 550 -55.50 -70.85 -10.19
C SER A 550 -56.81 -71.45 -9.73
N GLU A 551 -57.45 -72.22 -10.60
CA GLU A 551 -58.69 -72.94 -10.30
C GLU A 551 -58.63 -74.37 -10.87
N THR A 552 -59.32 -75.30 -10.24
CA THR A 552 -59.46 -76.68 -10.72
C THR A 552 -60.92 -77.04 -10.92
N ILE A 553 -61.26 -77.54 -12.10
CA ILE A 553 -62.59 -78.00 -12.48
C ILE A 553 -62.52 -79.50 -12.71
N THR A 554 -63.42 -80.26 -12.10
CA THR A 554 -63.52 -81.71 -12.33
C THR A 554 -64.82 -82.00 -13.05
N GLN A 555 -64.75 -82.71 -14.18
CA GLN A 555 -65.90 -82.99 -15.03
C GLN A 555 -65.90 -84.44 -15.53
N THR A 556 -67.09 -85.03 -15.58
CA THR A 556 -67.32 -86.31 -16.26
C THR A 556 -68.28 -86.10 -17.42
N ALA A 557 -67.97 -86.65 -18.60
CA ALA A 557 -68.83 -86.56 -19.78
C ALA A 557 -68.81 -87.89 -20.57
N CYS A 558 -69.79 -88.08 -21.46
CA CYS A 558 -69.82 -89.23 -22.36
C CYS A 558 -69.38 -88.80 -23.76
N SER A 559 -68.53 -89.60 -24.41
CA SER A 559 -67.95 -89.35 -25.75
C SER A 559 -67.02 -88.13 -25.88
N SER A 560 -67.48 -86.91 -25.55
CA SER A 560 -66.67 -85.69 -25.65
C SER A 560 -67.12 -84.59 -24.69
N TYR A 561 -66.22 -83.68 -24.32
CA TYR A 561 -66.52 -82.48 -23.53
C TYR A 561 -65.85 -81.25 -24.14
N THR A 562 -66.59 -80.15 -24.29
CA THR A 562 -66.05 -78.89 -24.81
C THR A 562 -65.89 -77.88 -23.69
N TYR A 563 -64.67 -77.36 -23.51
CA TYR A 563 -64.35 -76.35 -22.50
C TYR A 563 -63.38 -75.31 -23.07
N GLY A 564 -63.71 -74.02 -22.90
CA GLY A 564 -62.90 -72.92 -23.42
C GLY A 564 -62.76 -72.93 -24.95
N GLY A 565 -63.77 -73.42 -25.68
CA GLY A 565 -63.75 -73.54 -27.14
C GLY A 565 -63.00 -74.76 -27.69
N GLN A 566 -62.31 -75.53 -26.84
CA GLN A 566 -61.62 -76.77 -27.25
C GLN A 566 -62.45 -78.00 -26.87
N THR A 567 -62.50 -78.99 -27.77
CA THR A 567 -63.22 -80.26 -27.55
C THR A 567 -62.24 -81.39 -27.21
N TYR A 568 -62.50 -82.06 -26.08
CA TYR A 568 -61.71 -83.17 -25.57
C TYR A 568 -62.50 -84.48 -25.70
N THR A 569 -61.86 -85.52 -26.23
CA THR A 569 -62.46 -86.86 -26.44
C THR A 569 -61.79 -87.96 -25.60
N ALA A 570 -60.77 -87.61 -24.82
CA ALA A 570 -60.04 -88.52 -23.94
C ALA A 570 -60.02 -88.01 -22.50
N SER A 571 -60.07 -88.93 -21.54
CA SER A 571 -59.85 -88.63 -20.12
C SER A 571 -58.42 -88.12 -19.91
N GLY A 572 -58.25 -87.16 -19.00
CA GLY A 572 -56.94 -86.60 -18.67
C GLY A 572 -57.05 -85.29 -17.88
N THR A 573 -55.88 -84.75 -17.54
CA THR A 573 -55.76 -83.42 -16.94
C THR A 573 -55.30 -82.44 -18.01
N TYR A 574 -56.10 -81.41 -18.26
CA TYR A 574 -55.84 -80.39 -19.25
C TYR A 574 -55.69 -79.02 -18.57
N THR A 575 -54.67 -78.25 -18.96
CA THR A 575 -54.44 -76.91 -18.43
C THR A 575 -54.70 -75.86 -19.49
N GLN A 576 -55.46 -74.82 -19.15
CA GLN A 576 -55.59 -73.60 -19.94
C GLN A 576 -55.14 -72.40 -19.13
N THR A 577 -54.51 -71.45 -19.81
CA THR A 577 -54.08 -70.19 -19.21
C THR A 577 -54.92 -69.04 -19.74
N SER A 578 -55.35 -68.16 -18.85
CA SER A 578 -56.02 -66.90 -19.16
C SER A 578 -55.42 -65.78 -18.30
N THR A 579 -56.06 -64.61 -18.27
CA THR A 579 -55.64 -63.47 -17.44
C THR A 579 -56.70 -63.19 -16.39
N ASN A 580 -56.30 -63.02 -15.13
CA ASN A 580 -57.20 -62.64 -14.04
C ASN A 580 -57.58 -61.15 -14.11
N ALA A 581 -58.51 -60.73 -13.24
CA ALA A 581 -58.98 -59.34 -13.18
C ALA A 581 -57.87 -58.31 -12.86
N ALA A 582 -56.74 -58.76 -12.31
CA ALA A 582 -55.58 -57.94 -11.97
C ALA A 582 -54.50 -57.94 -13.08
N GLY A 583 -54.78 -58.55 -14.24
CA GLY A 583 -53.86 -58.61 -15.37
C GLY A 583 -52.79 -59.71 -15.30
N CYS A 584 -52.84 -60.60 -14.30
CA CYS A 584 -51.86 -61.66 -14.11
C CYS A 584 -52.34 -63.02 -14.63
N VAL A 585 -51.41 -63.96 -14.85
CA VAL A 585 -51.73 -65.30 -15.33
C VAL A 585 -52.72 -65.98 -14.39
N HIS A 586 -53.81 -66.47 -14.97
CA HIS A 586 -54.75 -67.38 -14.35
C HIS A 586 -54.61 -68.77 -14.98
N THR A 587 -54.46 -69.81 -14.16
CA THR A 587 -54.37 -71.20 -14.67
C THR A 587 -55.59 -72.00 -14.25
N THR A 588 -56.34 -72.48 -15.23
CA THR A 588 -57.47 -73.39 -15.01
C THR A 588 -57.05 -74.82 -15.34
N THR A 589 -57.20 -75.73 -14.38
CA THR A 589 -56.90 -77.15 -14.54
C THR A 589 -58.21 -77.93 -14.65
N LEU A 590 -58.48 -78.51 -15.81
CA LEU A 590 -59.64 -79.37 -16.07
C LEU A 590 -59.25 -80.84 -15.90
N ASN A 591 -59.74 -81.48 -14.85
CA ASN A 591 -59.67 -82.93 -14.66
C ASN A 591 -60.90 -83.59 -15.30
N LEU A 592 -60.72 -84.18 -16.49
CA LEU A 592 -61.80 -84.71 -17.31
C LEU A 592 -61.80 -86.23 -17.33
N THR A 593 -62.97 -86.83 -17.07
CA THR A 593 -63.23 -88.26 -17.29
C THR A 593 -64.23 -88.43 -18.43
N ILE A 594 -63.81 -89.04 -19.55
CA ILE A 594 -64.68 -89.40 -20.68
C ILE A 594 -65.07 -90.88 -20.58
N ASN A 595 -66.36 -91.13 -20.41
CA ASN A 595 -66.94 -92.46 -20.49
C ASN A 595 -67.29 -92.78 -21.95
N GLN A 596 -66.75 -93.88 -22.48
CA GLN A 596 -67.07 -94.33 -23.84
C GLN A 596 -68.39 -95.12 -23.86
N PRO A 597 -69.27 -94.91 -24.86
CA PRO A 597 -70.49 -95.69 -24.97
C PRO A 597 -70.15 -97.14 -25.31
N THR A 598 -70.69 -98.09 -24.53
CA THR A 598 -70.66 -99.51 -24.84
C THR A 598 -71.94 -99.89 -25.58
N SER A 599 -71.84 -100.43 -26.80
CA SER A 599 -72.97 -101.02 -27.51
C SER A 599 -73.04 -102.52 -27.25
N GLU A 600 -74.15 -103.00 -26.70
CA GLU A 600 -74.53 -104.42 -26.73
C GLU A 600 -75.44 -104.69 -27.91
N THR A 601 -75.19 -105.77 -28.64
CA THR A 601 -76.05 -106.25 -29.73
C THR A 601 -76.94 -107.37 -29.19
N ILE A 602 -78.25 -107.15 -29.12
CA ILE A 602 -79.23 -108.20 -28.76
C ILE A 602 -79.73 -108.84 -30.05
N THR A 603 -79.37 -110.09 -30.30
CA THR A 603 -79.99 -110.92 -31.34
C THR A 603 -81.22 -111.61 -30.78
N GLU A 604 -82.41 -111.18 -31.19
CA GLU A 604 -83.68 -111.84 -30.86
C GLU A 604 -83.97 -112.92 -31.92
N THR A 605 -84.20 -114.16 -31.49
CA THR A 605 -84.64 -115.26 -32.36
C THR A 605 -86.03 -115.69 -31.92
N ALA A 606 -87.05 -115.39 -32.72
CA ALA A 606 -88.42 -115.84 -32.51
C ALA A 606 -88.66 -117.21 -33.16
N CYS A 607 -89.39 -118.11 -32.48
CA CYS A 607 -89.84 -119.41 -33.01
C CYS A 607 -91.35 -119.37 -33.26
N SER A 608 -91.82 -119.99 -34.36
CA SER A 608 -93.25 -120.05 -34.71
C SER A 608 -93.95 -121.31 -34.14
N SER A 609 -95.01 -121.04 -33.37
CA SER A 609 -96.11 -121.87 -32.81
C SER A 609 -95.78 -123.25 -32.25
#